data_AF-A0A7R9QJS4-F1
#
_entry.id   AF-A0A7R9QJS4-F1
#
_cell.length_a   1.000
_cell.length_b   1.000
_cell.length_c   1.000
_cell.angle_alpha   90.00
_cell.angle_beta   90.00
_cell.angle_gamma   90.00
#
_symmetry.space_group_name_H-M   'P 1'
#
loop_
_entity.id
_entity.type
_entity.pdbx_description
1 polymer ?
#
loop_
_entity_poly.entity_id
_entity_poly.type
_entity_poly.pdbx_seq_one_letter_code
_entity_poly.pdbx_strand_id
1 'polypeptide(L)'
;MPPIINGDFSKITLKTKNIFIEMTATDLHKAQLVLDTFVSMFSEYCEQKFTVESVEVTQSDTSRALLPALKYREETVSVDYINTNLGIKQNAQQINRLLQRMSLGAEVLSDQLIKVRIPPIRQDILHACDILEDVGIAYGYNKIEFTVPKTQTIGHQFFINKVTDQLRYEIARCGYTEILTFSLCSRDDIGEKMRRKDSLSKAVHISNPKTYDFQVGR
;
A
#
# COMPACT_ATOMS: atom_id res chain seq x y z
N MET A 1 -18.74 -17.24 18.81
CA MET A 1 -19.07 -15.79 18.70
C MET A 1 -17.98 -15.16 17.85
N PRO A 2 -18.21 -14.93 16.54
CA PRO A 2 -17.33 -14.06 15.78
C PRO A 2 -17.32 -12.69 16.49
N PRO A 3 -16.19 -12.16 16.99
CA PRO A 3 -14.79 -12.42 16.64
C PRO A 3 -13.90 -12.75 17.86
N ILE A 4 -14.13 -13.85 18.58
CA ILE A 4 -13.30 -14.19 19.76
C ILE A 4 -12.70 -15.60 19.66
N ILE A 5 -13.54 -16.65 19.67
CA ILE A 5 -13.09 -18.05 19.57
C ILE A 5 -14.14 -18.88 18.81
N ASN A 6 -13.68 -19.84 18.01
CA ASN A 6 -14.51 -20.82 17.29
C ASN A 6 -14.91 -22.01 18.18
N GLY A 7 -15.96 -22.74 17.79
CA GLY A 7 -16.43 -23.90 18.56
C GLY A 7 -15.46 -25.08 18.54
N ASP A 8 -15.38 -25.82 19.65
CA ASP A 8 -14.54 -27.03 19.74
C ASP A 8 -15.12 -28.20 18.91
N PHE A 9 -16.45 -28.26 18.77
CA PHE A 9 -17.14 -29.29 17.97
C PHE A 9 -16.74 -29.28 16.49
N SER A 10 -16.58 -28.09 15.88
CA SER A 10 -16.21 -27.92 14.47
C SER A 10 -14.70 -27.70 14.27
N LYS A 11 -13.88 -28.06 15.26
CA LYS A 11 -12.43 -27.86 15.22
C LYS A 11 -11.79 -28.68 14.10
N ILE A 12 -10.94 -28.00 13.32
CA ILE A 12 -10.14 -28.64 12.27
C ILE A 12 -9.01 -29.44 12.93
N THR A 13 -8.81 -30.68 12.48
CA THR A 13 -7.72 -31.56 12.92
C THR A 13 -6.99 -32.13 11.71
N LEU A 14 -5.86 -32.81 11.91
CA LEU A 14 -5.12 -33.49 10.83
C LEU A 14 -5.93 -34.61 10.14
N LYS A 15 -7.07 -35.02 10.71
CA LYS A 15 -7.98 -36.02 10.12
C LYS A 15 -9.12 -35.41 9.32
N THR A 16 -9.28 -34.08 9.35
CA THR A 16 -10.36 -33.37 8.66
C THR A 16 -10.19 -33.52 7.14
N LYS A 17 -11.26 -33.91 6.46
CA LYS A 17 -11.28 -34.12 5.00
C LYS A 17 -11.87 -32.94 4.23
N ASN A 18 -13.00 -32.43 4.70
CA ASN A 18 -13.70 -31.31 4.08
C ASN A 18 -13.71 -30.13 5.06
N ILE A 19 -13.50 -28.93 4.55
CA ILE A 19 -13.43 -27.71 5.35
C ILE A 19 -14.50 -26.74 4.85
N PHE A 20 -15.41 -26.35 5.75
CA PHE A 20 -16.32 -25.24 5.52
C PHE A 20 -15.68 -23.95 6.03
N ILE A 21 -15.66 -22.91 5.19
CA ILE A 21 -15.01 -21.64 5.50
C ILE A 21 -16.09 -20.57 5.54
N GLU A 22 -16.29 -19.96 6.69
CA GLU A 22 -17.13 -18.76 6.85
C GLU A 22 -16.26 -17.53 7.09
N MET A 23 -16.69 -16.40 6.54
CA MET A 23 -16.07 -15.09 6.80
C MET A 23 -17.14 -14.06 7.10
N THR A 24 -17.04 -13.46 8.27
CA THR A 24 -17.92 -12.36 8.70
C THR A 24 -17.08 -11.11 8.88
N ALA A 25 -17.48 -10.00 8.25
CA ALA A 25 -16.82 -8.72 8.40
C ALA A 25 -17.84 -7.58 8.29
N THR A 26 -17.44 -6.39 8.76
CA THR A 26 -18.19 -5.15 8.54
C THR A 26 -18.06 -4.63 7.11
N ASP A 27 -17.07 -5.13 6.35
CA ASP A 27 -16.80 -4.77 4.96
C ASP A 27 -16.90 -6.03 4.10
N LEU A 28 -17.96 -6.09 3.29
CA LEU A 28 -18.26 -7.24 2.43
C LEU A 28 -17.18 -7.46 1.38
N HIS A 29 -16.64 -6.38 0.80
CA HIS A 29 -15.63 -6.49 -0.24
C HIS A 29 -14.37 -7.13 0.33
N LYS A 30 -13.88 -6.64 1.47
CA LYS A 30 -12.71 -7.23 2.15
C LYS A 30 -12.93 -8.70 2.54
N ALA A 31 -14.12 -9.05 3.04
CA ALA A 31 -14.44 -10.44 3.35
C ALA A 31 -14.34 -11.34 2.11
N GLN A 32 -14.89 -10.89 0.97
CA GLN A 32 -14.79 -11.63 -0.30
C GLN A 32 -13.35 -11.76 -0.77
N LEU A 33 -12.53 -10.71 -0.68
CA LEU A 33 -11.12 -10.77 -1.06
C LEU A 33 -10.33 -11.78 -0.23
N VAL A 34 -10.54 -11.76 1.10
CA VAL A 34 -9.85 -12.69 2.00
C VAL A 34 -10.32 -14.12 1.74
N LEU A 35 -11.61 -14.33 1.47
CA LEU A 35 -12.16 -15.64 1.11
C LEU A 35 -11.52 -16.16 -0.18
N ASP A 36 -11.58 -15.38 -1.26
CA ASP A 36 -11.06 -15.73 -2.57
C ASP A 36 -9.54 -16.01 -2.52
N THR A 37 -8.78 -15.24 -1.74
CA THR A 37 -7.35 -15.45 -1.52
C THR A 37 -7.10 -16.75 -0.76
N PHE A 38 -7.81 -16.95 0.36
CA PHE A 38 -7.60 -18.11 1.24
C PHE A 38 -7.92 -19.42 0.51
N VAL A 39 -9.08 -19.50 -0.15
CA VAL A 39 -9.46 -20.71 -0.90
C VAL A 39 -8.53 -20.96 -2.07
N SER A 40 -8.09 -19.92 -2.78
CA SER A 40 -7.13 -20.06 -3.88
C SER A 40 -5.80 -20.64 -3.41
N MET A 41 -5.27 -20.19 -2.26
CA MET A 41 -4.01 -20.70 -1.69
C MET A 41 -4.08 -22.16 -1.25
N PHE A 42 -5.16 -22.58 -0.60
CA PHE A 42 -5.26 -23.95 -0.05
C PHE A 42 -5.84 -24.97 -1.04
N SER A 43 -6.48 -24.52 -2.12
CA SER A 43 -7.07 -25.41 -3.14
C SER A 43 -6.05 -26.33 -3.84
N GLU A 44 -4.75 -26.03 -3.79
CA GLU A 44 -3.71 -26.93 -4.30
C GLU A 44 -3.66 -28.27 -3.55
N TYR A 45 -4.07 -28.29 -2.27
CA TYR A 45 -4.04 -29.47 -1.41
C TYR A 45 -5.33 -30.29 -1.46
N CYS A 46 -6.31 -29.87 -2.26
CA CYS A 46 -7.52 -30.65 -2.51
C CYS A 46 -7.22 -31.89 -3.37
N GLU A 47 -8.04 -32.94 -3.24
CA GLU A 47 -7.96 -34.13 -4.09
C GLU A 47 -8.06 -33.75 -5.58
N GLN A 48 -9.04 -32.91 -5.92
CA GLN A 48 -9.06 -32.18 -7.19
C GLN A 48 -8.38 -30.82 -7.01
N LYS A 49 -7.12 -30.72 -7.44
CA LYS A 49 -6.30 -29.51 -7.28
C LYS A 49 -6.96 -28.28 -7.92
N PHE A 50 -6.76 -27.13 -7.28
CA PHE A 50 -7.26 -25.82 -7.74
C PHE A 50 -8.77 -25.77 -7.98
N THR A 51 -9.52 -26.57 -7.22
CA THR A 51 -10.98 -26.62 -7.26
C THR A 51 -11.53 -26.26 -5.88
N VAL A 52 -12.60 -25.45 -5.87
CA VAL A 52 -13.30 -25.01 -4.66
C VAL A 52 -14.79 -25.19 -4.89
N GLU A 53 -15.47 -25.78 -3.91
CA GLU A 53 -16.94 -25.91 -3.93
C GLU A 53 -17.58 -24.56 -3.58
N SER A 54 -18.46 -24.07 -4.44
CA SER A 54 -19.20 -22.82 -4.21
C SER A 54 -20.38 -23.03 -3.26
N VAL A 55 -20.60 -22.07 -2.36
CA VAL A 55 -21.70 -22.05 -1.40
C VAL A 55 -22.62 -20.88 -1.69
N GLU A 56 -23.94 -21.12 -1.70
CA GLU A 56 -24.94 -20.06 -1.77
C GLU A 56 -25.08 -19.38 -0.40
N VAL A 57 -24.75 -18.09 -0.34
CA VAL A 57 -24.92 -17.27 0.85
C VAL A 57 -26.15 -16.39 0.68
N THR A 58 -27.11 -16.51 1.59
CA THR A 58 -28.29 -15.65 1.66
C THR A 58 -28.07 -14.56 2.72
N GLN A 59 -28.13 -13.30 2.32
CA GLN A 59 -27.97 -12.17 3.23
C GLN A 59 -29.31 -11.75 3.87
N SER A 60 -29.25 -10.88 4.88
CA SER A 60 -30.43 -10.39 5.61
C SER A 60 -31.40 -9.61 4.74
N ASP A 61 -30.92 -9.00 3.66
CA ASP A 61 -31.72 -8.31 2.65
C ASP A 61 -32.32 -9.27 1.60
N THR A 62 -32.23 -10.59 1.84
CA THR A 62 -32.64 -11.69 0.95
C THR A 62 -31.85 -11.82 -0.35
N SER A 63 -30.81 -11.01 -0.55
CA SER A 63 -29.89 -11.18 -1.67
C SER A 63 -29.12 -12.50 -1.54
N ARG A 64 -28.87 -13.15 -2.68
CA ARG A 64 -28.15 -14.42 -2.75
C ARG A 64 -26.92 -14.26 -3.62
N ALA A 65 -25.81 -14.85 -3.18
CA ALA A 65 -24.57 -14.87 -3.95
C ALA A 65 -23.92 -16.26 -3.83
N LEU A 66 -23.37 -16.75 -4.94
CA LEU A 66 -22.48 -17.90 -4.94
C LEU A 66 -21.05 -17.41 -4.65
N LEU A 67 -20.45 -17.94 -3.59
CA LEU A 67 -19.09 -17.60 -3.15
C LEU A 67 -18.26 -18.88 -3.01
N PRO A 68 -16.92 -18.83 -3.20
CA PRO A 68 -16.12 -17.68 -3.62
C PRO A 68 -16.40 -17.24 -5.06
N ALA A 69 -16.16 -15.97 -5.38
CA ALA A 69 -16.49 -15.42 -6.70
C ALA A 69 -15.37 -15.68 -7.73
N LEU A 70 -14.11 -15.67 -7.30
CA LEU A 70 -12.91 -16.00 -8.10
C LEU A 70 -12.86 -15.31 -9.46
N LYS A 71 -13.32 -14.05 -9.53
CA LYS A 71 -13.41 -13.30 -10.78
C LYS A 71 -12.03 -12.85 -11.24
N TYR A 72 -11.69 -13.18 -12.49
CA TYR A 72 -10.55 -12.59 -13.17
C TYR A 72 -10.94 -11.22 -13.71
N ARG A 73 -10.16 -10.20 -13.39
CA ARG A 73 -10.29 -8.87 -13.97
C ARG A 73 -9.44 -8.79 -15.23
N GLU A 74 -9.89 -8.00 -16.19
CA GLU A 74 -9.15 -7.79 -17.43
C GLU A 74 -8.84 -6.30 -17.57
N GLU A 75 -7.57 -5.99 -17.81
CA GLU A 75 -7.11 -4.63 -18.09
C GLU A 75 -6.27 -4.64 -19.36
N THR A 76 -6.28 -3.53 -20.10
CA THR A 76 -5.48 -3.39 -21.32
C THR A 76 -4.45 -2.31 -21.11
N VAL A 77 -3.18 -2.63 -21.36
CA VAL A 77 -2.04 -1.72 -21.18
C VAL A 77 -1.27 -1.60 -22.48
N SER A 78 -0.79 -0.38 -22.75
CA SER A 78 0.04 -0.09 -23.92
C SER A 78 1.51 -0.39 -23.66
N VAL A 79 2.19 -0.94 -24.68
CA VAL A 79 3.64 -1.17 -24.67
C VAL A 79 4.40 0.14 -24.56
N ASP A 80 3.98 1.18 -25.30
CA ASP A 80 4.57 2.51 -25.25
C ASP A 80 4.46 3.14 -23.86
N TYR A 81 3.33 2.95 -23.18
CA TYR A 81 3.13 3.41 -21.80
C TYR A 81 4.16 2.78 -20.84
N ILE A 82 4.37 1.46 -20.93
CA ILE A 82 5.32 0.74 -20.08
C ILE A 82 6.76 1.19 -20.37
N ASN A 83 7.15 1.19 -21.63
CA ASN A 83 8.51 1.56 -22.05
C ASN A 83 8.87 3.00 -21.67
N THR A 84 7.95 3.94 -21.89
CA THR A 84 8.19 5.36 -21.61
C THR A 84 8.36 5.65 -20.13
N ASN A 85 7.48 5.08 -19.30
CA ASN A 85 7.49 5.34 -17.86
C ASN A 85 8.59 4.57 -17.11
N LEU A 86 8.95 3.36 -17.54
CA LEU A 86 10.08 2.61 -16.96
C LEU A 86 11.45 3.01 -17.54
N GLY A 87 11.48 3.68 -18.69
CA GLY A 87 12.73 3.98 -19.39
C GLY A 87 13.40 2.76 -20.01
N ILE A 88 12.61 1.76 -20.44
CA ILE A 88 13.10 0.52 -21.08
C ILE A 88 12.65 0.43 -22.54
N LYS A 89 13.23 -0.50 -23.30
CA LYS A 89 12.86 -0.80 -24.68
C LYS A 89 12.59 -2.29 -24.83
N GLN A 90 11.34 -2.71 -24.61
CA GLN A 90 10.90 -4.10 -24.76
C GLN A 90 9.73 -4.19 -25.74
N ASN A 91 9.65 -5.28 -26.49
CA ASN A 91 8.50 -5.56 -27.35
C ASN A 91 7.35 -6.22 -26.56
N ALA A 92 6.17 -6.30 -27.16
CA ALA A 92 4.97 -6.83 -26.52
C ALA A 92 5.16 -8.25 -25.98
N GLN A 93 5.88 -9.11 -26.72
CA GLN A 93 6.13 -10.50 -26.34
C GLN A 93 7.10 -10.61 -25.16
N GLN A 94 8.11 -9.75 -25.08
CA GLN A 94 9.02 -9.66 -23.94
C GLN A 94 8.27 -9.20 -22.68
N ILE A 95 7.45 -8.15 -22.81
CA ILE A 95 6.62 -7.66 -21.71
C ILE A 95 5.65 -8.74 -21.22
N ASN A 96 5.01 -9.48 -22.13
CA ASN A 96 4.15 -10.61 -21.76
C ASN A 96 4.93 -11.65 -20.91
N ARG A 97 6.16 -12.03 -21.30
CA ARG A 97 6.98 -12.95 -20.51
C ARG A 97 7.34 -12.39 -19.13
N LEU A 98 7.53 -11.08 -19.01
CA LEU A 98 7.79 -10.43 -17.72
C LEU A 98 6.54 -10.48 -16.83
N LEU A 99 5.36 -10.17 -17.37
CA LEU A 99 4.09 -10.25 -16.66
C LEU A 99 3.77 -11.68 -16.20
N GLN A 100 4.04 -12.69 -17.04
CA GLN A 100 3.86 -14.10 -16.68
C GLN A 100 4.71 -14.51 -15.48
N ARG A 101 5.94 -13.99 -15.36
CA ARG A 101 6.80 -14.22 -14.19
C ARG A 101 6.24 -13.61 -12.89
N MET A 102 5.37 -12.61 -13.01
CA MET A 102 4.63 -11.98 -11.90
C MET A 102 3.25 -12.60 -11.67
N SER A 103 3.01 -13.79 -12.24
CA SER A 103 1.71 -14.50 -12.16
C SER A 103 0.55 -13.72 -12.78
N LEU A 104 0.82 -12.82 -13.72
CA LEU A 104 -0.18 -12.14 -14.53
C LEU A 104 -0.27 -12.81 -15.89
N GLY A 105 -1.40 -13.45 -16.17
CA GLY A 105 -1.67 -14.01 -17.48
C GLY A 105 -1.89 -12.87 -18.47
N ALA A 106 -1.07 -12.76 -19.50
CA ALA A 106 -1.21 -11.70 -20.50
C ALA A 106 -1.30 -12.27 -21.92
N GLU A 107 -2.11 -11.59 -22.74
CA GLU A 107 -2.39 -11.91 -24.13
C GLU A 107 -2.01 -10.70 -24.99
N VAL A 108 -1.17 -10.91 -26.00
CA VAL A 108 -0.74 -9.85 -26.91
C VAL A 108 -1.84 -9.66 -27.95
N LEU A 109 -2.54 -8.53 -27.89
CA LEU A 109 -3.59 -8.19 -28.87
C LEU A 109 -3.00 -7.59 -30.15
N SER A 110 -1.95 -6.79 -30.00
CA SER A 110 -1.19 -6.18 -31.10
C SER A 110 0.23 -5.85 -30.64
N ASP A 111 1.08 -5.33 -31.53
CA ASP A 111 2.42 -4.88 -31.19
C ASP A 111 2.44 -3.76 -30.13
N GLN A 112 1.31 -3.08 -29.92
CA GLN A 112 1.18 -1.94 -29.02
C GLN A 112 0.25 -2.16 -27.82
N LEU A 113 -0.56 -3.22 -27.81
CA LEU A 113 -1.57 -3.47 -26.77
C LEU A 113 -1.46 -4.88 -26.21
N ILE A 114 -1.43 -4.95 -24.87
CA ILE A 114 -1.41 -6.20 -24.11
C ILE A 114 -2.64 -6.22 -23.21
N LYS A 115 -3.41 -7.31 -23.30
CA LYS A 115 -4.52 -7.60 -22.41
C LYS A 115 -4.01 -8.44 -21.24
N VAL A 116 -4.14 -7.91 -20.04
CA VAL A 116 -3.68 -8.55 -18.80
C VAL A 116 -4.88 -9.08 -18.04
N ARG A 117 -4.85 -10.36 -17.71
CA ARG A 117 -5.81 -11.05 -16.85
C ARG A 117 -5.26 -11.07 -15.43
N ILE A 118 -5.87 -10.26 -14.59
CA ILE A 118 -5.53 -10.11 -13.17
C ILE A 118 -6.27 -11.22 -12.40
N PRO A 119 -5.53 -12.15 -11.78
CA PRO A 119 -6.13 -13.23 -11.01
C PRO A 119 -6.75 -12.70 -9.70
N PRO A 120 -7.72 -13.42 -9.10
CA PRO A 120 -8.37 -13.00 -7.87
C PRO A 120 -7.43 -12.91 -6.65
N ILE A 121 -6.22 -13.46 -6.74
CA ILE A 121 -5.17 -13.33 -5.71
C ILE A 121 -4.41 -11.99 -5.78
N ARG A 122 -4.50 -11.26 -6.91
CA ARG A 122 -3.79 -9.98 -7.15
C ARG A 122 -4.73 -8.80 -7.03
N GLN A 123 -5.24 -8.57 -5.83
CA GLN A 123 -6.17 -7.47 -5.52
C GLN A 123 -5.46 -6.12 -5.35
N ASP A 124 -4.14 -6.14 -5.23
CA ASP A 124 -3.26 -4.97 -5.21
C ASP A 124 -3.28 -4.20 -6.55
N ILE A 125 -3.60 -4.86 -7.66
CA ILE A 125 -3.66 -4.22 -8.99
C ILE A 125 -4.98 -3.49 -9.13
N LEU A 126 -4.93 -2.16 -9.07
CA LEU A 126 -6.07 -1.27 -9.22
C LEU A 126 -5.98 -0.42 -10.49
N HIS A 127 -4.78 -0.28 -11.05
CA HIS A 127 -4.52 0.57 -12.20
C HIS A 127 -3.37 0.02 -13.08
N ALA A 128 -3.28 0.53 -14.31
CA ALA A 128 -2.22 0.19 -15.26
C ALA A 128 -0.79 0.48 -14.74
N CYS A 129 -0.65 1.36 -13.74
CA CYS A 129 0.65 1.63 -13.12
C CYS A 129 1.15 0.47 -12.26
N ASP A 130 0.26 -0.35 -11.70
CA ASP A 130 0.62 -1.51 -10.89
C ASP A 130 1.11 -2.65 -11.78
N ILE A 131 0.50 -2.78 -12.98
CA ILE A 131 1.00 -3.67 -14.05
C ILE A 131 2.39 -3.21 -14.52
N LEU A 132 2.60 -1.90 -14.64
CA LEU A 132 3.89 -1.33 -14.98
C LEU A 132 4.95 -1.62 -13.89
N GLU A 133 4.58 -1.50 -12.62
CA GLU A 133 5.44 -1.84 -11.49
C GLU A 133 5.91 -3.29 -11.57
N ASP A 134 4.99 -4.23 -11.79
CA ASP A 134 5.28 -5.65 -11.97
C ASP A 134 6.26 -5.92 -13.12
N VAL A 135 6.09 -5.24 -14.26
CA VAL A 135 7.04 -5.34 -15.38
C VAL A 135 8.41 -4.85 -14.95
N GLY A 136 8.48 -3.74 -14.22
CA GLY A 136 9.73 -3.20 -13.70
C GLY A 136 10.43 -4.14 -12.72
N ILE A 137 9.68 -4.78 -11.81
CA ILE A 137 10.20 -5.78 -10.87
C ILE A 137 10.72 -7.00 -11.63
N ALA A 138 9.94 -7.54 -12.56
CA ALA A 138 10.32 -8.71 -13.35
C ALA A 138 11.53 -8.44 -14.26
N TYR A 139 11.63 -7.24 -14.82
CA TYR A 139 12.77 -6.79 -15.61
C TYR A 139 14.03 -6.71 -14.73
N GLY A 140 13.84 -6.14 -13.53
CA GLY A 140 14.86 -5.90 -12.52
C GLY A 140 15.37 -4.47 -12.59
N TYR A 141 15.10 -3.67 -11.56
CA TYR A 141 15.43 -2.24 -11.51
C TYR A 141 16.92 -1.94 -11.75
N ASN A 142 17.81 -2.83 -11.34
CA ASN A 142 19.26 -2.67 -11.56
C ASN A 142 19.68 -2.71 -13.04
N LYS A 143 18.80 -3.17 -13.95
CA LYS A 143 19.03 -3.18 -15.40
C LYS A 143 18.50 -1.92 -16.10
N ILE A 144 17.77 -1.07 -15.38
CA ILE A 144 17.26 0.19 -15.93
C ILE A 144 18.43 1.17 -15.97
N GLU A 145 18.65 1.78 -17.14
CA GLU A 145 19.72 2.74 -17.31
C GLU A 145 19.40 4.03 -16.54
N PHE A 146 20.32 4.48 -15.69
CA PHE A 146 20.19 5.75 -15.00
C PHE A 146 20.27 6.89 -16.01
N THR A 147 19.22 7.71 -16.06
CA THR A 147 19.18 8.90 -16.91
C THR A 147 18.92 10.14 -16.06
N VAL A 148 19.49 11.27 -16.47
CA VAL A 148 19.24 12.57 -15.83
C VAL A 148 18.13 13.28 -16.60
N PRO A 149 17.08 13.78 -15.93
CA PRO A 149 16.04 14.57 -16.59
C PRO A 149 16.64 15.78 -17.31
N LYS A 150 16.23 16.01 -18.56
CA LYS A 150 16.76 17.11 -19.40
C LYS A 150 16.21 18.50 -19.03
N THR A 151 15.36 18.58 -18.01
CA THR A 151 14.75 19.84 -17.57
C THR A 151 15.75 20.66 -16.76
N GLN A 152 16.24 21.75 -17.36
CA GLN A 152 17.10 22.71 -16.66
C GLN A 152 16.25 23.64 -15.80
N THR A 153 16.64 23.80 -14.53
CA THR A 153 16.00 24.73 -13.59
C THR A 153 17.07 25.52 -12.86
N ILE A 154 16.75 26.77 -12.51
CA ILE A 154 17.60 27.62 -11.67
C ILE A 154 17.13 27.43 -10.23
N GLY A 155 18.00 26.88 -9.38
CA GLY A 155 17.72 26.72 -7.96
C GLY A 155 17.76 28.07 -7.24
N HIS A 156 16.76 28.33 -6.41
CA HIS A 156 16.72 29.51 -5.52
C HIS A 156 16.56 29.08 -4.07
N GLN A 157 17.29 29.75 -3.18
CA GLN A 157 17.10 29.59 -1.74
C GLN A 157 15.83 30.31 -1.29
N PHE A 158 15.08 29.70 -0.38
CA PHE A 158 13.96 30.38 0.26
C PHE A 158 14.50 31.50 1.17
N PHE A 159 13.95 32.72 1.03
CA PHE A 159 14.52 33.93 1.64
C PHE A 159 14.76 33.80 3.15
N ILE A 160 13.78 33.27 3.89
CA ILE A 160 13.91 33.11 5.35
C ILE A 160 15.04 32.15 5.74
N ASN A 161 15.26 31.08 4.97
CA ASN A 161 16.34 30.13 5.22
C ASN A 161 17.69 30.79 4.93
N LYS A 162 17.81 31.53 3.82
CA LYS A 162 19.03 32.27 3.48
C LYS A 162 19.43 33.25 4.58
N VAL A 163 18.47 34.01 5.10
CA VAL A 163 18.71 34.95 6.20
C VAL A 163 19.05 34.20 7.49
N THR A 164 18.34 33.12 7.81
CA THR A 164 18.58 32.33 9.03
C THR A 164 19.96 31.69 9.00
N ASP A 165 20.41 31.16 7.87
CA ASP A 165 21.75 30.58 7.71
C ASP A 165 22.84 31.64 7.91
N GLN A 166 22.66 32.84 7.35
CA GLN A 166 23.58 33.95 7.58
C GLN A 166 23.64 34.33 9.05
N LEU A 167 22.49 34.42 9.73
CA LEU A 167 22.43 34.73 11.16
C LEU A 167 23.09 33.64 12.02
N ARG A 168 22.94 32.35 11.68
CA ARG A 168 23.60 31.25 12.39
C ARG A 168 25.12 31.43 12.42
N TYR A 169 25.73 31.81 11.29
CA TYR A 169 27.18 32.05 11.23
C TYR A 169 27.62 33.22 12.11
N GLU A 170 26.88 34.33 12.11
CA GLU A 170 27.24 35.49 12.94
C GLU A 170 27.05 35.19 14.44
N ILE A 171 25.98 34.48 14.82
CA ILE A 171 25.75 34.05 16.22
C ILE A 171 26.88 33.13 16.70
N ALA A 172 27.35 32.20 15.85
CA ALA A 172 28.47 31.33 16.17
C ALA A 172 29.78 32.11 16.37
N ARG A 173 30.03 33.16 15.57
CA ARG A 173 31.21 34.04 15.73
C ARG A 173 31.20 34.83 17.02
N CYS A 174 30.02 35.13 17.56
CA CYS A 174 29.85 35.73 18.88
C CYS A 174 30.13 34.74 20.05
N GLY A 175 30.53 33.49 19.76
CA GLY A 175 30.87 32.48 20.77
C GLY A 175 29.68 31.66 21.27
N TYR A 176 28.49 31.81 20.67
CA TYR A 176 27.32 30.99 21.03
C TYR A 176 27.37 29.63 20.33
N THR A 177 26.89 28.60 21.02
CA THR A 177 26.74 27.25 20.45
C THR A 177 25.28 27.01 20.09
N GLU A 178 25.06 26.59 18.86
CA GLU A 178 23.73 26.24 18.40
C GLU A 178 23.24 24.91 19.00
N ILE A 179 21.95 24.85 19.33
CA ILE A 179 21.29 23.67 19.87
C ILE A 179 20.10 23.26 19.01
N LEU A 180 19.83 21.95 18.97
CA LEU A 180 18.67 21.38 18.31
C LEU A 180 17.67 20.86 19.35
N THR A 181 16.67 21.67 19.65
CA THR A 181 15.58 21.34 20.58
C THR A 181 14.45 20.60 19.87
N PHE A 182 13.69 19.79 20.61
CA PHE A 182 12.46 19.19 20.10
C PHE A 182 11.38 20.24 19.78
N SER A 183 10.58 19.97 18.74
CA SER A 183 9.43 20.82 18.36
C SER A 183 8.21 20.59 19.25
N LEU A 184 8.16 19.45 19.95
CA LEU A 184 7.11 19.10 20.87
C LEU A 184 7.59 19.25 22.31
N CYS A 185 6.68 19.70 23.18
CA CYS A 185 6.95 19.88 24.60
C CYS A 185 5.70 19.64 25.44
N SER A 186 5.86 19.70 26.76
CA SER A 186 4.73 19.67 27.68
C SER A 186 3.95 20.99 27.66
N ARG A 187 2.68 20.95 28.06
CA ARG A 187 1.87 22.18 28.23
C ARG A 187 2.51 23.13 29.22
N ASP A 188 3.15 22.57 30.25
CA ASP A 188 3.77 23.34 31.32
C ASP A 188 4.99 24.12 30.81
N ASP A 189 5.74 23.58 29.85
CA ASP A 189 6.93 24.22 29.28
C ASP A 189 6.62 25.53 28.56
N ILE A 190 5.46 25.63 27.90
CA ILE A 190 5.05 26.87 27.21
C ILE A 190 4.07 27.71 28.03
N GLY A 191 3.44 27.13 29.05
CA GLY A 191 2.42 27.75 29.88
C GLY A 191 2.94 28.13 31.27
N GLU A 192 2.82 27.20 32.22
CA GLU A 192 3.06 27.45 33.64
C GLU A 192 4.51 27.83 33.96
N LYS A 193 5.50 27.10 33.43
CA LYS A 193 6.93 27.39 33.66
C LYS A 193 7.34 28.75 33.12
N MET A 194 6.68 29.20 32.05
CA MET A 194 6.89 30.53 31.45
C MET A 194 6.03 31.62 32.07
N ARG A 195 5.14 31.28 33.03
CA ARG A 195 4.15 32.18 33.64
C ARG A 195 3.26 32.89 32.60
N ARG A 196 2.90 32.19 31.51
CA ARG A 196 2.06 32.70 30.42
C ARG A 196 0.83 31.83 30.24
N LYS A 197 -0.27 32.14 30.93
CA LYS A 197 -1.51 31.34 30.85
C LYS A 197 -2.19 31.37 29.47
N ASP A 198 -2.00 32.47 28.73
CA ASP A 198 -2.61 32.66 27.40
C ASP A 198 -1.86 31.92 26.27
N SER A 199 -0.70 31.31 26.53
CA SER A 199 0.05 30.60 25.48
C SER A 199 -0.65 29.31 25.06
N LEU A 200 -1.32 28.64 26.01
CA LEU A 200 -2.02 27.38 25.75
C LEU A 200 -3.22 27.56 24.82
N SER A 201 -3.91 28.71 24.85
CA SER A 201 -5.06 28.95 23.95
C SER A 201 -4.67 29.11 22.48
N LYS A 202 -3.39 29.43 22.22
CA LYS A 202 -2.83 29.55 20.87
C LYS A 202 -2.00 28.34 20.45
N ALA A 203 -1.77 27.40 21.36
CA ALA A 203 -0.97 26.21 21.11
C ALA A 203 -1.78 25.13 20.37
N VAL A 204 -1.09 24.36 19.53
CA VAL A 204 -1.69 23.16 18.91
C VAL A 204 -1.55 21.99 19.87
N HIS A 205 -2.68 21.42 20.28
CA HIS A 205 -2.72 20.29 21.22
C HIS A 205 -2.72 18.94 20.49
N ILE A 206 -1.83 18.05 20.93
CA ILE A 206 -1.82 16.67 20.50
C ILE A 206 -2.92 15.91 21.25
N SER A 207 -3.76 15.18 20.51
CA SER A 207 -4.96 14.53 21.07
C SER A 207 -4.61 13.43 22.08
N ASN A 208 -3.77 12.45 21.69
CA ASN A 208 -3.41 11.30 22.51
C ASN A 208 -1.89 11.20 22.69
N PRO A 209 -1.27 12.12 23.44
CA PRO A 209 0.17 12.15 23.61
C PRO A 209 0.63 10.95 24.45
N LYS A 210 1.66 10.25 23.99
CA LYS A 210 2.21 9.07 24.71
C LYS A 210 3.04 9.45 25.94
N THR A 211 3.62 10.65 25.94
CA THR A 211 4.40 11.19 27.06
C THR A 211 3.96 12.63 27.32
N TYR A 212 4.22 13.11 28.53
CA TYR A 212 4.01 14.50 28.92
C TYR A 212 4.78 15.47 28.03
N ASP A 213 5.94 15.08 27.53
CA ASP A 213 6.77 15.94 26.68
C ASP A 213 6.22 16.14 25.27
N PHE A 214 5.15 15.43 24.85
CA PHE A 214 4.58 15.53 23.50
C PHE A 214 3.13 16.02 23.52
N GLN A 215 2.78 16.93 24.42
CA GLN A 215 1.40 17.41 24.55
C GLN A 215 1.06 18.55 23.59
N VAL A 216 2.04 19.38 23.22
CA VAL A 216 1.85 20.58 22.41
C VAL A 216 3.01 20.82 21.45
N GLY A 217 2.73 21.48 20.33
CA GLY A 217 3.74 22.11 19.49
C GLY A 217 4.17 23.46 20.07
N ARG A 218 5.48 23.73 20.06
CA ARG A 218 6.08 24.98 20.55
C ARG A 218 5.76 26.20 19.69
#